data_AF-A0A9P8IKE0-F1
#
_entry.id   AF-A0A9P8IKE0-F1
#
_cell.length_a   1.000
_cell.length_b   1.000
_cell.length_c   1.000
_cell.angle_alpha   90.00
_cell.angle_beta   90.00
_cell.angle_gamma   90.00
#
_symmetry.space_group_name_H-M   'P 1'
#
loop_
_entity.id
_entity.type
_entity.pdbx_description
1 polymer ?
#
loop_
_entity_poly.entity_id
_entity_poly.type
_entity_poly.pdbx_seq_one_letter_code
_entity_poly.pdbx_strand_id
1 'polypeptide(L)' 'MNKTKHPVDPEETPNIVPDHPLTGKAAEEDYQKQLALLKEQNETRLEKARESPSSNSSTQNTDGRT' A
#
# COMPACT_ATOMS: atom_id res chain seq x y z
N MET A 1 3.22 25.76 17.77
CA MET A 1 3.77 24.93 16.67
C MET A 1 3.01 23.61 16.63
N ASN A 2 1.91 23.61 15.89
CA ASN A 2 1.07 22.46 15.59
C ASN A 2 1.80 21.53 14.61
N LYS A 3 2.40 20.45 15.12
CA LYS A 3 2.93 19.37 14.28
C LYS A 3 1.76 18.53 13.80
N THR A 4 1.14 18.95 12.71
CA THR A 4 0.16 18.14 11.98
C THR A 4 0.91 16.91 11.49
N LYS A 5 0.68 15.76 12.15
CA LYS A 5 1.19 14.48 11.70
C LYS A 5 0.57 14.23 10.34
N HIS A 6 1.36 14.34 9.27
CA HIS A 6 0.92 13.89 7.96
C HIS A 6 0.49 12.43 8.12
N PRO A 7 -0.72 12.05 7.67
CA PRO A 7 -1.08 10.64 7.61
C PRO A 7 -0.04 9.98 6.72
N VAL A 8 0.69 9.01 7.27
CA VAL A 8 1.51 8.09 6.48
C VAL A 8 0.57 7.48 5.46
N ASP A 9 0.77 7.81 4.20
CA ASP A 9 -0.01 7.24 3.12
C ASP A 9 0.24 5.72 3.15
N PRO A 10 -0.78 4.87 3.31
CA PRO A 10 -0.60 3.41 3.31
C PRO A 10 -0.05 2.87 1.97
N GLU A 11 -0.02 3.69 0.93
CA GLU A 11 0.61 3.40 -0.37
C GLU A 11 2.09 3.84 -0.42
N GLU A 12 2.58 4.63 0.54
CA GLU A 12 3.98 5.06 0.58
C GLU A 12 4.86 3.86 0.96
N THR A 13 5.54 3.28 -0.03
CA THR A 13 6.55 2.23 0.20
C THR A 13 7.55 2.77 1.23
N PRO A 14 7.65 2.19 2.43
CA PRO A 14 8.59 2.68 3.42
C PRO A 14 10.00 2.68 2.80
N ASN A 15 10.84 3.62 3.20
CA ASN A 15 12.24 3.63 2.78
C ASN A 15 12.95 2.43 3.43
N ILE A 16 12.90 1.28 2.77
CA ILE A 16 13.43 -0.01 3.23
C ILE A 16 14.89 -0.19 2.77
N VAL A 17 15.44 0.76 2.01
CA VAL A 17 16.83 0.66 1.55
C VAL A 17 17.77 0.80 2.74
N PRO A 18 18.62 -0.21 3.00
CA PRO A 18 19.60 -0.12 4.07
C PRO A 18 20.63 0.98 3.77
N ASP A 19 21.04 1.74 4.80
CA ASP A 19 22.05 2.81 4.68
C ASP A 19 23.45 2.29 4.28
N HIS A 20 23.65 0.97 4.31
CA HIS A 20 24.90 0.30 3.97
C HIS A 20 24.64 -1.05 3.28
N PRO A 21 25.58 -1.53 2.45
CA PRO A 21 25.44 -2.84 1.80
C PRO A 21 25.29 -3.94 2.84
N LEU A 22 24.23 -4.73 2.72
CA LEU A 22 24.03 -5.89 3.58
C LEU A 22 24.98 -7.02 3.20
N THR A 23 25.48 -7.72 4.22
CA THR A 23 26.19 -9.00 4.02
C THR A 23 25.20 -10.07 3.57
N GLY A 24 25.66 -11.13 2.88
CA GLY A 24 24.76 -12.12 2.27
C GLY A 24 23.70 -12.73 3.21
N LYS A 25 24.05 -13.00 4.48
CA LYS A 25 23.07 -13.48 5.48
C LYS A 25 22.07 -12.40 5.89
N ALA A 26 22.55 -11.18 6.13
CA ALA A 26 21.69 -10.06 6.50
C ALA A 26 20.74 -9.66 5.36
N ALA A 27 21.20 -9.76 4.10
CA ALA A 27 20.40 -9.54 2.92
C ALA A 27 19.27 -10.57 2.78
N GLU A 28 19.56 -11.85 3.04
CA GLU A 28 18.54 -12.89 3.05
C GLU A 28 17.51 -12.65 4.15
N GLU A 29 17.95 -12.35 5.38
CA GLU A 29 17.05 -12.05 6.49
C GLU A 29 16.16 -10.82 6.23
N ASP A 30 16.73 -9.78 5.63
CA ASP A 30 15.99 -8.58 5.24
C ASP A 30 14.97 -8.88 4.14
N TYR A 31 15.38 -9.63 3.11
CA TYR A 31 14.49 -10.08 2.04
C TYR A 31 13.29 -10.87 2.57
N GLN A 32 13.49 -11.79 3.50
CA GLN A 32 12.40 -12.55 4.12
C GLN A 32 11.44 -11.65 4.92
N LYS A 33 11.95 -10.63 5.61
CA LYS A 33 11.12 -9.64 6.31
C LYS A 33 10.28 -8.81 5.33
N GLN A 34 10.88 -8.39 4.23
CA GLN A 34 10.18 -7.64 3.18
C GLN A 34 9.02 -8.46 2.58
N LEU A 35 9.25 -9.74 2.30
CA LEU A 35 8.21 -10.64 1.80
C LEU A 35 7.07 -10.82 2.79
N ALA A 36 7.38 -10.98 4.08
CA ALA A 36 6.36 -11.13 5.12
C ALA A 36 5.47 -9.89 5.22
N LEU A 37 6.07 -8.69 5.22
CA LEU A 37 5.34 -7.42 5.26
C LEU A 37 4.45 -7.24 4.03
N LEU A 38 4.98 -7.53 2.84
CA LEU A 38 4.22 -7.41 1.58
C LEU A 38 3.01 -8.36 1.58
N LYS A 39 3.17 -9.57 2.11
CA LYS A 39 2.08 -10.54 2.23
C LYS A 39 0.97 -10.01 3.13
N GLU A 40 1.29 -9.50 4.32
CA GLU A 40 0.32 -8.94 5.28
C GLU A 40 -0.46 -7.75 4.67
N GLN A 41 0.24 -6.86 3.98
CA GLN A 41 -0.39 -5.73 3.30
C GLN A 41 -1.34 -6.19 2.19
N ASN A 42 -0.93 -7.18 1.40
CA ASN A 42 -1.76 -7.72 0.32
C ASN A 42 -2.99 -8.44 0.84
N GLU A 43 -2.88 -9.20 1.92
CA GLU A 43 -4.03 -9.83 2.59
C GLU A 43 -5.03 -8.77 3.08
N THR A 44 -4.52 -7.70 3.71
CA THR A 44 -5.35 -6.56 4.13
C THR A 44 -6.05 -5.87 2.95
N ARG A 45 -5.34 -5.64 1.84
CA ARG A 45 -5.94 -5.04 0.62
C ARG A 45 -7.02 -5.95 0.02
N LEU A 46 -6.78 -7.26 0.00
CA LEU A 46 -7.75 -8.25 -0.50
C LEU A 46 -9.01 -8.31 0.36
N GLU A 47 -8.87 -8.26 1.68
CA GLU A 47 -10.01 -8.22 2.60
C GLU A 47 -10.84 -6.96 2.40
N LYS A 48 -10.21 -5.78 2.38
CA LYS A 48 -10.89 -4.51 2.06
C LYS A 48 -11.58 -4.52 0.70
N ALA A 49 -10.96 -5.13 -0.32
CA ALA A 49 -11.55 -5.24 -1.64
C ALA A 49 -12.77 -6.19 -1.67
N ARG A 50 -12.81 -7.21 -0.81
CA ARG A 50 -13.98 -8.10 -0.64
C ARG A 50 -15.11 -7.43 0.13
N GLU A 51 -14.78 -6.59 1.10
CA GLU A 51 -15.76 -5.85 1.91
C GLU A 51 -16.30 -4.62 1.20
N SER A 52 -15.58 -4.07 0.23
CA SER A 52 -16.08 -3.02 -0.63
C SER A 52 -17.17 -3.60 -1.54
N PRO A 53 -18.47 -3.31 -1.34
CA PRO A 53 -19.43 -3.64 -2.38
C PRO A 53 -18.96 -2.91 -3.63
N SER A 54 -18.87 -3.64 -4.72
CA SER A 54 -18.72 -3.14 -6.09
C SER A 54 -19.83 -2.11 -6.34
N SER A 55 -19.60 -0.89 -5.86
CA SER A 55 -20.27 0.31 -6.33
C SER A 55 -19.61 0.58 -7.66
N ASN A 56 -20.07 -0.19 -8.65
CA ASN A 56 -19.91 0.16 -10.04
C ASN A 56 -20.51 1.56 -10.13
N SER A 57 -19.63 2.55 -10.11
CA SER A 57 -19.93 3.93 -10.41
C SER A 57 -20.68 3.90 -11.72
N SER A 58 -22.01 3.94 -11.63
CA SER A 58 -22.88 4.22 -12.75
C SER A 58 -22.61 5.68 -13.08
N THR A 59 -21.56 5.90 -13.88
CA THR A 59 -21.35 7.18 -14.53
C THR A 59 -22.46 7.27 -15.57
N GLN A 60 -23.64 7.73 -15.14
CA GLN A 60 -24.66 8.21 -16.05
C GLN A 60 -24.06 9.43 -16.73
N ASN A 61 -23.49 9.20 -17.91
CA ASN A 61 -23.23 10.25 -18.88
C ASN A 61 -24.60 10.72 -19.34
N THR A 62 -25.22 11.66 -18.63
CA THR A 62 -26.35 12.42 -19.18
C THR A 62 -25.76 13.39 -20.19
N ASP A 63 -25.66 12.91 -21.43
CA ASP A 63 -25.35 13.70 -22.61
C ASP A 63 -26.42 14.79 -22.76
N GLY A 64 -26.17 15.95 -22.16
CA GLY A 64 -27.00 17.14 -22.26
C GLY A 64 -26.78 17.82 -23.61
N ARG A 65 -27.33 17.23 -24.68
CA ARG A 65 -27.36 17.88 -25.99
C ARG A 65 -28.58 17.47 -26.82
N THR A 66 -29.71 18.16 -26.62
CA THR A 66 -30.60 18.58 -27.71
C THR A 66 -31.38 19.81 -27.29
#